data_AF-A0A059NWS8-F1
#
_entry.id   AF-A0A059NWS8-F1
#
_cell.length_a   1.000
_cell.length_b   1.000
_cell.length_c   1.000
_cell.angle_alpha   90.00
_cell.angle_beta   90.00
_cell.angle_gamma   90.00
#
_symmetry.space_group_name_H-M   'P 1'
#
loop_
_entity.id
_entity.type
_entity.pdbx_description
1 polymer ?
#
loop_
_entity_poly.entity_id
_entity_poly.type
_entity_poly.pdbx_seq_one_letter_code
_entity_poly.pdbx_strand_id
1 'polypeptide(L)'
;MMNLKIKKKYIYTIVSTLIFKMILEYGYFTFVNPLYAYSGFTLDISQIKIVESYLLVIIITSCLSKLDDSDKPSKVVIYLLFVNLYLPISSLYWLQNNSREYFFIITFSFLFLYLILDRVKQIKTYTLSEGKNIGFLFLITITVIVYGFLIMTGGLQRLNLNLLEVYNTRKGYADSSNVLIGYLLPWQAHVVNLTFLIYGLIKKNKLITLLVILLQVFLFSMTNFRYSSFINFFKKIIFCSCKSSLYIL
;
A
#
# COMPACT_ATOMS: atom_id res chain seq x y z
N MET A 1 27.78 -2.86 -33.89
CA MET A 1 26.79 -3.86 -33.43
C MET A 1 26.58 -3.69 -31.93
N MET A 2 25.42 -3.17 -31.53
CA MET A 2 25.09 -2.93 -30.12
C MET A 2 24.71 -4.27 -29.48
N ASN A 3 25.58 -4.82 -28.64
CA ASN A 3 25.37 -6.10 -27.99
C ASN A 3 24.33 -5.92 -26.87
N LEU A 4 23.04 -6.03 -27.22
CA LEU A 4 21.91 -5.99 -26.29
C LEU A 4 21.89 -7.28 -25.46
N LYS A 5 22.80 -7.40 -24.49
CA LYS A 5 22.68 -8.41 -23.43
C LYS A 5 21.51 -8.01 -22.53
N ILE A 6 20.31 -8.50 -22.86
CA ILE A 6 19.13 -8.37 -22.00
C ILE A 6 19.45 -9.08 -20.68
N LYS A 7 19.41 -8.33 -19.57
CA LYS A 7 19.61 -8.91 -18.25
C LYS A 7 18.49 -9.91 -17.95
N LYS A 8 18.84 -11.10 -17.45
CA LYS A 8 17.87 -12.16 -17.06
C LYS A 8 16.75 -11.63 -16.15
N LYS A 9 17.05 -10.65 -15.31
CA LYS A 9 16.09 -9.94 -14.44
C LYS A 9 14.94 -9.29 -15.22
N TYR A 10 15.21 -8.68 -16.38
CA TYR A 10 14.18 -7.98 -17.16
C TYR A 10 13.16 -8.94 -17.74
N ILE A 11 13.64 -10.10 -18.21
CA ILE A 11 12.79 -11.17 -18.70
C ILE A 11 11.88 -11.66 -17.57
N TYR A 12 12.42 -11.85 -16.37
CA TYR A 12 11.62 -12.25 -15.21
C TYR A 12 10.52 -11.22 -14.89
N THR A 13 10.85 -9.92 -14.83
CA THR A 13 9.87 -8.86 -14.58
C THR A 13 8.76 -8.83 -15.62
N ILE A 14 9.10 -8.98 -16.91
CA ILE A 14 8.12 -9.04 -18.01
C ILE A 14 7.21 -10.25 -17.86
N VAL A 15 7.79 -11.45 -17.68
CA VAL A 15 7.02 -12.69 -17.53
C VAL A 15 6.09 -12.63 -16.32
N SER A 16 6.59 -12.20 -15.15
CA SER A 16 5.77 -12.04 -13.95
C SER A 16 4.63 -11.05 -14.14
N THR A 17 4.87 -9.95 -14.87
CA THR A 17 3.84 -8.95 -15.19
C THR A 17 2.74 -9.55 -16.07
N LEU A 18 3.12 -10.31 -17.11
CA LEU A 18 2.17 -10.94 -18.02
C LEU A 18 1.34 -12.01 -17.30
N ILE A 19 1.97 -12.82 -16.45
CA ILE A 19 1.27 -13.79 -15.60
C ILE A 19 0.26 -13.07 -14.70
N PHE A 20 0.67 -11.98 -14.03
CA PHE A 20 -0.24 -11.21 -13.18
C PHE A 20 -1.41 -10.61 -13.98
N LYS A 21 -1.15 -10.06 -15.17
CA LYS A 21 -2.20 -9.57 -16.07
C LYS A 21 -3.22 -10.67 -16.44
N MET A 22 -2.73 -11.86 -16.77
CA MET A 22 -3.60 -13.02 -17.07
C MET A 22 -4.44 -13.43 -15.85
N ILE A 23 -3.87 -13.38 -14.63
CA ILE A 23 -4.62 -13.65 -13.40
C ILE A 23 -5.73 -12.61 -13.19
N LEU A 24 -5.45 -11.32 -13.44
CA LEU A 24 -6.47 -10.27 -13.35
C LEU A 24 -7.62 -10.51 -14.34
N GLU A 25 -7.29 -10.89 -15.57
CA GLU A 25 -8.28 -11.16 -16.62
C GLU A 25 -9.10 -12.40 -16.32
N TYR A 26 -8.45 -13.46 -15.82
CA TYR A 26 -9.15 -14.63 -15.32
C TYR A 26 -10.12 -14.27 -14.19
N GLY A 27 -9.69 -13.44 -13.24
CA GLY A 27 -10.57 -12.90 -12.19
C GLY A 27 -11.71 -12.07 -12.77
N TYR A 28 -11.48 -11.34 -13.85
CA TYR A 28 -12.53 -10.61 -14.54
C TYR A 28 -13.60 -11.54 -15.13
N PHE A 29 -13.19 -12.57 -15.87
CA PHE A 29 -14.09 -13.53 -16.50
C PHE A 29 -14.87 -14.36 -15.48
N THR A 30 -14.22 -14.79 -14.40
CA THR A 30 -14.81 -15.75 -13.45
C THR A 30 -15.57 -15.11 -12.29
N PHE A 31 -15.20 -13.88 -11.91
CA PHE A 31 -15.75 -13.23 -10.73
C PHE A 31 -16.38 -11.88 -11.06
N VAL A 32 -15.63 -10.97 -11.71
CA VAL A 32 -16.10 -9.57 -11.88
C VAL A 32 -17.28 -9.49 -12.83
N ASN A 33 -17.18 -10.05 -14.04
CA ASN A 33 -18.26 -10.00 -15.01
C ASN A 33 -19.53 -10.73 -14.53
N PRO A 34 -19.47 -11.98 -14.02
CA PRO A 34 -20.68 -12.68 -13.58
C PRO A 34 -21.40 -11.99 -12.42
N LEU A 35 -20.67 -11.42 -11.46
CA LEU A 35 -21.26 -10.82 -10.27
C LEU A 35 -21.62 -9.34 -10.45
N TYR A 36 -20.90 -8.60 -11.29
CA TYR A 36 -21.03 -7.14 -11.42
C TYR A 36 -21.43 -6.69 -12.83
N ALA A 37 -21.91 -7.58 -13.71
CA ALA A 37 -22.42 -7.20 -15.02
C ALA A 37 -23.49 -6.08 -14.94
N TYR A 38 -24.34 -6.10 -13.92
CA TYR A 38 -25.40 -5.10 -13.71
C TYR A 38 -24.88 -3.68 -13.47
N SER A 39 -23.63 -3.52 -13.01
CA SER A 39 -23.01 -2.20 -12.78
C SER A 39 -22.13 -1.73 -13.94
N GLY A 40 -22.23 -2.39 -15.10
CA GLY A 40 -21.53 -2.00 -16.33
C GLY A 40 -20.25 -2.80 -16.62
N PHE A 41 -19.93 -3.84 -15.85
CA PHE A 41 -18.79 -4.73 -16.15
C PHE A 41 -19.17 -5.78 -17.20
N THR A 42 -19.34 -5.34 -18.45
CA THR A 42 -19.70 -6.20 -19.58
C THR A 42 -18.47 -6.86 -20.23
N LEU A 43 -18.71 -7.83 -21.11
CA LEU A 43 -17.68 -8.41 -21.97
C LEU A 43 -17.96 -7.98 -23.41
N ASP A 44 -17.16 -7.04 -23.90
CA ASP A 44 -17.12 -6.63 -25.29
C ASP A 44 -15.67 -6.76 -25.77
N ILE A 45 -15.35 -7.93 -26.32
CA ILE A 45 -13.98 -8.33 -26.60
C ILE A 45 -13.55 -7.82 -27.97
N SER A 46 -12.55 -6.96 -28.00
CA SER A 46 -11.91 -6.51 -29.24
C SER A 46 -10.54 -7.16 -29.44
N GLN A 47 -10.42 -8.00 -30.46
CA GLN A 47 -9.19 -8.75 -30.76
C GLN A 47 -7.99 -7.84 -31.04
N ILE A 48 -8.21 -6.71 -31.71
CA ILE A 48 -7.16 -5.72 -32.01
C ILE A 48 -6.63 -5.11 -30.71
N LYS A 49 -7.55 -4.77 -29.79
CA LYS A 49 -7.19 -4.17 -28.49
C LYS A 49 -6.44 -5.13 -27.58
N ILE A 50 -6.62 -6.44 -27.72
CA ILE A 50 -5.80 -7.45 -27.03
C ILE A 50 -4.34 -7.25 -27.41
N VAL A 51 -4.05 -7.30 -28.71
CA VAL A 51 -2.68 -7.17 -29.21
C VAL A 51 -2.07 -5.85 -28.76
N GLU A 52 -2.80 -4.74 -28.92
CA GLU A 52 -2.37 -3.41 -28.47
C GLU A 52 -2.06 -3.35 -26.97
N SER A 53 -2.96 -3.89 -26.13
CA SER A 53 -2.82 -3.95 -24.67
C SER A 53 -1.54 -4.68 -24.27
N TYR A 54 -1.31 -5.88 -24.81
CA TYR A 54 -0.14 -6.68 -24.48
C TYR A 54 1.16 -6.05 -24.98
N LEU A 55 1.16 -5.49 -26.20
CA LEU A 55 2.33 -4.79 -26.74
C LEU A 55 2.72 -3.61 -25.87
N LEU A 56 1.76 -2.76 -25.51
CA LEU A 56 2.01 -1.59 -24.67
C LEU A 56 2.42 -1.97 -23.25
N VAL A 57 1.85 -3.03 -22.67
CA VAL A 57 2.32 -3.56 -21.37
C VAL A 57 3.77 -4.01 -21.46
N ILE A 58 4.15 -4.76 -22.50
CA ILE A 58 5.54 -5.19 -22.69
C ILE A 58 6.49 -4.00 -22.83
N ILE A 59 6.11 -2.96 -23.59
CA ILE A 59 6.90 -1.74 -23.75
C ILE A 59 7.08 -1.04 -22.39
N ILE A 60 6.00 -0.79 -21.65
CA ILE A 60 6.07 -0.14 -20.34
C ILE A 60 6.90 -0.96 -19.36
N THR A 61 6.67 -2.27 -19.26
CA THR A 61 7.44 -3.13 -18.36
C THR A 61 8.92 -3.16 -18.73
N SER A 62 9.26 -3.11 -20.02
CA SER A 62 10.65 -3.03 -20.48
C SER A 62 11.31 -1.72 -20.06
N CYS A 63 10.59 -0.59 -20.14
CA CYS A 63 11.03 0.70 -19.61
C CYS A 63 11.23 0.65 -18.09
N LEU A 64 10.22 0.17 -17.34
CA LEU A 64 10.28 0.10 -15.88
C LEU A 64 11.37 -0.84 -15.39
N SER A 65 11.62 -1.95 -16.08
CA SER A 65 12.69 -2.90 -15.74
C SER A 65 14.08 -2.24 -15.78
N LYS A 66 14.29 -1.19 -16.59
CA LYS A 66 15.55 -0.43 -16.55
C LYS A 66 15.73 0.39 -15.27
N LEU A 67 14.63 0.81 -14.63
CA LEU A 67 14.69 1.52 -13.35
C LEU A 67 15.13 0.60 -12.20
N ASP A 68 15.11 -0.73 -12.40
CA ASP A 68 15.54 -1.69 -11.40
C ASP A 68 17.03 -1.60 -11.06
N ASP A 69 17.83 -1.03 -11.96
CA ASP A 69 19.25 -0.73 -11.75
C ASP A 69 19.47 0.55 -10.93
N SER A 70 18.41 1.34 -10.67
CA SER A 70 18.48 2.58 -9.92
C SER A 70 18.05 2.40 -8.46
N ASP A 71 18.73 3.08 -7.53
CA ASP A 71 18.39 3.06 -6.10
C ASP A 71 17.36 4.13 -5.70
N LYS A 72 16.59 4.65 -6.66
CA LYS A 72 15.59 5.71 -6.41
C LYS A 72 14.38 5.15 -5.66
N PRO A 73 13.97 5.70 -4.49
CA PRO A 73 12.78 5.23 -3.78
C PRO A 73 11.50 5.42 -4.60
N SER A 74 11.47 6.44 -5.46
CA SER A 74 10.35 6.73 -6.38
C SER A 74 10.02 5.56 -7.33
N LYS A 75 10.95 4.62 -7.56
CA LYS A 75 10.67 3.42 -8.35
C LYS A 75 9.55 2.58 -7.75
N VAL A 76 9.50 2.47 -6.42
CA VAL A 76 8.48 1.69 -5.70
C VAL A 76 7.09 2.26 -5.95
N VAL A 77 6.96 3.60 -5.94
CA VAL A 77 5.69 4.29 -6.19
C VAL A 77 5.21 4.01 -7.62
N ILE A 78 6.09 4.07 -8.62
CA ILE A 78 5.70 3.75 -10.00
C ILE A 78 5.30 2.29 -10.15
N TYR A 79 6.02 1.35 -9.55
CA TYR A 79 5.62 -0.06 -9.57
C TYR A 79 4.26 -0.28 -8.91
N LEU A 80 3.98 0.40 -7.80
CA LEU A 80 2.66 0.35 -7.16
C LEU A 80 1.55 0.88 -8.07
N LEU A 81 1.76 2.03 -8.71
CA LEU A 81 0.81 2.57 -9.69
C LEU A 81 0.66 1.64 -10.90
N PHE A 82 1.75 1.06 -11.39
CA PHE A 82 1.72 0.15 -12.52
C PHE A 82 0.88 -1.10 -12.22
N VAL A 83 1.12 -1.74 -11.08
CA VAL A 83 0.41 -2.97 -10.70
C VAL A 83 -1.05 -2.70 -10.31
N ASN A 84 -1.34 -1.62 -9.59
CA ASN A 84 -2.69 -1.37 -9.06
C ASN A 84 -3.58 -0.54 -9.99
N LEU A 85 -3.00 0.19 -10.94
CA LEU A 85 -3.75 1.08 -11.84
C LEU A 85 -3.54 0.68 -13.30
N TYR A 86 -2.30 0.64 -13.78
CA TYR A 86 -2.05 0.45 -15.21
C TYR A 86 -2.47 -0.95 -15.70
N LEU A 87 -2.09 -2.01 -14.97
CA LEU A 87 -2.42 -3.38 -15.37
C LEU A 87 -3.93 -3.66 -15.37
N PRO A 88 -4.70 -3.32 -14.31
CA PRO A 88 -6.15 -3.46 -14.34
C PRO A 88 -6.81 -2.69 -15.49
N ILE A 89 -6.40 -1.43 -15.72
CA ILE A 89 -6.95 -0.62 -16.81
C ILE A 89 -6.60 -1.23 -18.18
N SER A 90 -5.38 -1.74 -18.34
CA SER A 90 -4.96 -2.42 -19.56
C SER A 90 -5.76 -3.69 -19.85
N SER A 91 -6.15 -4.43 -18.82
CA SER A 91 -7.06 -5.58 -18.96
C SER A 91 -8.48 -5.14 -19.31
N LEU A 92 -9.04 -4.15 -18.59
CA LEU A 92 -10.37 -3.61 -18.89
C LEU A 92 -10.46 -2.97 -20.28
N TYR A 93 -9.35 -2.43 -20.80
CA TYR A 93 -9.30 -1.79 -22.11
C TYR A 93 -9.80 -2.71 -23.23
N TRP A 94 -9.29 -3.94 -23.28
CA TRP A 94 -9.67 -4.88 -24.34
C TRP A 94 -10.88 -5.74 -23.97
N LEU A 95 -11.10 -6.00 -22.68
CA LEU A 95 -12.23 -6.81 -22.18
C LEU A 95 -13.59 -6.12 -22.34
N GLN A 96 -13.62 -4.79 -22.27
CA GLN A 96 -14.84 -3.98 -22.37
C GLN A 96 -14.85 -3.07 -23.61
N ASN A 97 -13.91 -3.26 -24.53
CA ASN A 97 -13.77 -2.42 -25.72
C ASN A 97 -13.69 -0.89 -25.40
N ASN A 98 -13.12 -0.51 -24.27
CA ASN A 98 -13.02 0.89 -23.82
C ASN A 98 -12.24 1.76 -24.82
N SER A 99 -12.45 3.08 -24.79
CA SER A 99 -11.88 4.00 -25.79
C SER A 99 -10.34 3.91 -25.86
N ARG A 100 -9.80 4.02 -27.08
CA ARG A 100 -8.34 4.01 -27.31
C ARG A 100 -7.66 5.25 -26.74
N GLU A 101 -8.34 6.39 -26.82
CA GLU A 101 -7.84 7.68 -26.38
C GLU A 101 -7.45 7.66 -24.90
N TYR A 102 -8.36 7.21 -24.02
CA TYR A 102 -8.07 7.12 -22.59
C TYR A 102 -6.91 6.17 -22.28
N PHE A 103 -6.87 5.00 -22.93
CA PHE A 103 -5.81 4.03 -22.69
C PHE A 103 -4.44 4.60 -23.11
N PHE A 104 -4.35 5.21 -24.28
CA PHE A 104 -3.10 5.81 -24.76
C PHE A 104 -2.64 7.01 -23.94
N ILE A 105 -3.56 7.86 -23.44
CA ILE A 105 -3.21 8.96 -22.52
C ILE A 105 -2.59 8.40 -21.24
N ILE A 106 -3.16 7.34 -20.68
CA ILE A 106 -2.62 6.69 -19.48
C ILE A 106 -1.25 6.06 -19.78
N THR A 107 -1.10 5.33 -20.89
CA THR A 107 0.18 4.77 -21.31
C THR A 107 1.25 5.83 -21.51
N PHE A 108 0.91 6.94 -22.18
CA PHE A 108 1.82 8.06 -22.38
C PHE A 108 2.21 8.70 -21.04
N SER A 109 1.27 8.83 -20.10
CA SER A 109 1.56 9.34 -18.76
C SER A 109 2.57 8.46 -18.01
N PHE A 110 2.46 7.13 -18.13
CA PHE A 110 3.45 6.19 -17.56
C PHE A 110 4.82 6.29 -18.25
N LEU A 111 4.87 6.46 -19.57
CA LEU A 111 6.12 6.71 -20.29
C LEU A 111 6.76 8.02 -19.85
N PHE A 112 5.96 9.08 -19.69
CA PHE A 112 6.44 10.38 -19.23
C PHE A 112 7.00 10.29 -17.81
N LEU A 113 6.31 9.61 -16.89
CA LEU A 113 6.81 9.35 -15.53
C LEU A 113 8.12 8.56 -15.54
N TYR A 114 8.23 7.54 -16.41
CA TYR A 114 9.49 6.81 -16.60
C TYR A 114 10.61 7.75 -17.05
N LEU A 115 10.37 8.60 -18.06
CA LEU A 115 11.37 9.56 -18.56
C LEU A 115 11.82 10.53 -17.47
N ILE A 116 10.90 11.06 -16.67
CA ILE A 116 11.24 11.92 -15.53
C ILE A 116 12.14 11.15 -14.55
N LEU A 117 11.75 9.95 -14.14
CA LEU A 117 12.55 9.19 -13.17
C LEU A 117 13.90 8.75 -13.72
N ASP A 118 14.02 8.47 -15.01
CA ASP A 118 15.28 8.11 -15.64
C ASP A 118 16.24 9.32 -15.64
N ARG A 119 15.74 10.50 -16.04
CA ARG A 119 16.56 11.71 -16.26
C ARG A 119 16.81 12.54 -15.00
N VAL A 120 15.87 12.61 -14.06
CA VAL A 120 15.99 13.47 -12.89
C VAL A 120 16.94 12.83 -11.86
N LYS A 121 17.98 13.58 -11.46
CA LYS A 121 18.93 13.16 -10.43
C LYS A 121 18.23 13.12 -9.06
N GLN A 122 18.67 12.20 -8.20
CA GLN A 122 18.18 12.15 -6.82
C GLN A 122 18.50 13.47 -6.10
N ILE A 123 17.48 14.04 -5.46
CA ILE A 123 17.66 15.19 -4.58
C ILE A 123 18.40 14.68 -3.33
N LYS A 124 19.56 15.25 -3.04
CA LYS A 124 20.28 14.96 -1.80
C LYS A 124 19.46 15.51 -0.63
N THR A 125 19.07 14.66 0.29
CA THR A 125 18.42 15.08 1.53
C THR A 125 19.51 15.44 2.55
N TYR A 126 19.32 16.58 3.22
CA TYR A 126 20.15 16.95 4.37
C TYR A 126 19.61 16.26 5.61
N THR A 127 20.45 15.50 6.30
CA THR A 127 20.11 14.86 7.57
C THR A 127 20.42 15.82 8.71
N LEU A 128 19.41 16.17 9.51
CA LEU A 128 19.60 16.85 10.79
C LEU A 128 20.18 15.88 11.81
N SER A 129 21.23 16.27 12.53
CA SER A 129 21.86 15.45 13.59
C SER A 129 20.84 15.03 14.66
N GLU A 130 19.99 15.97 15.10
CA GLU A 130 18.92 15.74 16.08
C GLU A 130 17.60 15.24 15.47
N GLY A 131 17.56 14.98 14.16
CA GLY A 131 16.32 14.63 13.45
C GLY A 131 15.66 13.37 14.01
N LYS A 132 16.45 12.42 14.53
CA LYS A 132 15.93 11.23 15.20
C LYS A 132 15.20 11.59 16.49
N ASN A 133 15.80 12.40 17.35
CA ASN A 133 15.22 12.77 18.65
C ASN A 133 13.95 13.59 18.46
N ILE A 134 13.98 14.55 17.53
CA ILE A 134 12.81 15.37 17.15
C ILE A 134 11.69 14.48 16.59
N GLY A 135 12.02 13.51 15.73
CA GLY A 135 11.06 12.57 15.17
C GLY A 135 10.40 11.71 16.24
N PHE A 136 11.17 11.16 17.18
CA PHE A 136 10.61 10.40 18.30
C PHE A 136 9.77 11.26 19.24
N LEU A 137 10.21 12.49 19.54
CA LEU A 137 9.45 13.43 20.34
C LEU A 137 8.07 13.69 19.70
N PHE A 138 8.04 13.97 18.39
CA PHE A 138 6.80 14.18 17.65
C PHE A 138 5.85 12.96 17.72
N LEU A 139 6.38 11.75 17.53
CA LEU A 139 5.58 10.52 17.62
C LEU A 139 5.02 10.27 19.03
N ILE A 140 5.81 10.56 20.07
CA ILE A 140 5.37 10.48 21.47
C ILE A 140 4.27 11.51 21.72
N THR A 141 4.43 12.76 21.24
CA THR A 141 3.42 13.80 21.36
C THR A 141 2.09 13.39 20.73
N ILE A 142 2.10 12.81 19.53
CA ILE A 142 0.87 12.29 18.90
C ILE A 142 0.24 11.20 19.79
N THR A 143 1.05 10.28 20.31
CA THR A 143 0.58 9.20 21.18
C THR A 143 -0.12 9.77 22.43
N VAL A 144 0.51 10.72 23.11
CA VAL A 144 -0.06 11.36 24.31
C VAL A 144 -1.36 12.09 23.98
N ILE A 145 -1.41 12.84 22.88
CA ILE A 145 -2.62 13.56 22.46
C ILE A 145 -3.77 12.58 22.16
N VAL A 146 -3.52 11.53 21.39
CA VAL A 146 -4.56 10.59 20.96
C VAL A 146 -5.11 9.80 22.16
N TYR A 147 -4.24 9.15 22.95
CA TYR A 147 -4.72 8.38 24.10
C TYR A 147 -5.27 9.28 25.21
N GLY A 148 -4.69 10.47 25.43
CA GLY A 148 -5.22 11.45 26.38
C GLY A 148 -6.65 11.88 26.00
N PHE A 149 -6.88 12.22 24.74
CA PHE A 149 -8.21 12.57 24.25
C PHE A 149 -9.20 11.40 24.36
N LEU A 150 -8.77 10.18 24.00
CA LEU A 150 -9.63 8.99 24.12
C LEU A 150 -10.04 8.75 25.58
N ILE A 151 -9.14 8.91 26.54
CA ILE A 151 -9.44 8.76 27.96
C ILE A 151 -10.41 9.85 28.42
N MET A 152 -10.16 11.12 28.08
CA MET A 152 -11.01 12.26 28.46
C MET A 152 -12.43 12.16 27.91
N THR A 153 -12.61 11.59 26.71
CA THR A 153 -13.92 11.40 26.07
C THR A 153 -14.63 10.11 26.51
N GLY A 154 -14.16 9.45 27.57
CA GLY A 154 -14.80 8.24 28.10
C GLY A 154 -14.44 6.95 27.35
N GLY A 155 -13.30 6.92 26.64
CA GLY A 155 -12.79 5.72 25.98
C GLY A 155 -12.65 4.51 26.91
N LEU A 156 -12.29 4.74 28.19
CA LEU A 156 -12.21 3.69 29.21
C LEU A 156 -13.56 3.03 29.51
N GLN A 157 -14.64 3.82 29.50
CA GLN A 157 -16.00 3.31 29.74
C GLN A 157 -16.56 2.56 28.52
N ARG A 158 -15.99 2.82 27.33
CA ARG A 158 -16.38 2.21 26.05
C ARG A 158 -15.56 0.99 25.67
N LEU A 159 -14.67 0.51 26.56
CA LEU A 159 -13.81 -0.64 26.27
C LEU A 159 -14.64 -1.87 25.91
N ASN A 160 -14.57 -2.26 24.65
CA ASN A 160 -15.26 -3.46 24.17
C ASN A 160 -14.32 -4.30 23.32
N LEU A 161 -14.08 -5.54 23.75
CA LEU A 161 -13.30 -6.55 23.01
C LEU A 161 -14.19 -7.50 22.21
N ASN A 162 -15.51 -7.37 22.33
CA ASN A 162 -16.45 -8.20 21.59
C ASN A 162 -16.51 -7.77 20.12
N LEU A 163 -15.98 -8.63 19.25
CA LEU A 163 -15.92 -8.42 17.81
C LEU A 163 -17.31 -8.34 17.13
N LEU A 164 -18.38 -8.72 17.83
CA LEU A 164 -19.76 -8.68 17.31
C LEU A 164 -20.45 -7.32 17.56
N GLU A 165 -19.98 -6.52 18.53
CA GLU A 165 -20.61 -5.25 18.93
C GLU A 165 -19.93 -4.00 18.35
N VAL A 166 -19.09 -4.18 17.33
CA VAL A 166 -18.26 -3.15 16.68
C VAL A 166 -19.08 -1.93 16.23
N TYR A 167 -20.35 -2.11 15.87
CA TYR A 167 -21.21 -1.03 15.38
C TYR A 167 -21.75 -0.11 16.49
N ASN A 168 -22.05 -0.64 17.68
CA ASN A 168 -22.60 0.15 18.78
C ASN A 168 -21.52 1.06 19.40
N THR A 169 -20.30 0.55 19.56
CA THR A 169 -19.16 1.35 20.04
C THR A 169 -18.74 2.43 19.04
N ARG A 170 -18.93 2.20 17.73
CA ARG A 170 -18.63 3.22 16.70
C ARG A 170 -19.56 4.42 16.76
N LYS A 171 -20.84 4.22 17.07
CA LYS A 171 -21.79 5.34 17.25
C LYS A 171 -21.37 6.22 18.42
N GLY A 172 -21.11 5.62 19.58
CA GLY A 172 -20.63 6.36 20.76
C GLY A 172 -19.27 7.05 20.59
N TYR A 173 -18.42 6.58 19.66
CA TYR A 173 -17.20 7.31 19.28
C TYR A 173 -17.48 8.45 18.28
N ALA A 174 -18.33 8.22 17.27
CA ALA A 174 -18.67 9.23 16.27
C ALA A 174 -19.21 10.52 16.92
N ASP A 175 -20.06 10.37 17.93
CA ASP A 175 -20.71 11.50 18.62
C ASP A 175 -19.74 12.35 19.47
N SER A 176 -18.60 11.78 19.87
CA SER A 176 -17.57 12.45 20.68
C SER A 176 -16.29 12.78 19.91
N SER A 177 -16.19 12.35 18.65
CA SER A 177 -15.01 12.57 17.82
C SER A 177 -15.02 13.98 17.23
N ASN A 178 -13.90 14.68 17.36
CA ASN A 178 -13.66 15.94 16.65
C ASN A 178 -12.84 15.70 15.37
N VAL A 179 -12.78 16.71 14.50
CA VAL A 179 -12.09 16.62 13.21
C VAL A 179 -10.61 16.26 13.38
N LEU A 180 -9.91 16.87 14.34
CA LEU A 180 -8.48 16.64 14.58
C LEU A 180 -8.17 15.19 14.96
N ILE A 181 -8.93 14.60 15.87
CA ILE A 181 -8.74 13.22 16.30
C ILE A 181 -9.15 12.25 15.20
N GLY A 182 -10.11 12.62 14.35
CA GLY A 182 -10.41 11.91 13.12
C GLY A 182 -9.19 11.70 12.20
N TYR A 183 -8.25 12.65 12.16
CA TYR A 183 -6.99 12.53 11.41
C TYR A 183 -5.87 11.84 12.20
N LEU A 184 -5.72 12.18 13.49
CA LEU A 184 -4.62 11.66 14.31
C LEU A 184 -4.81 10.18 14.66
N LEU A 185 -6.04 9.69 14.78
CA LEU A 185 -6.30 8.31 15.17
C LEU A 185 -5.86 7.27 14.11
N PRO A 186 -6.17 7.44 12.81
CA PRO A 186 -5.58 6.61 11.75
C PRO A 186 -4.05 6.69 11.75
N TRP A 187 -3.47 7.86 12.00
CA TRP A 187 -2.01 8.02 12.08
C TRP A 187 -1.42 7.26 13.26
N GLN A 188 -2.06 7.32 14.43
CA GLN A 188 -1.64 6.54 15.60
C GLN A 188 -1.62 5.04 15.27
N ALA A 189 -2.69 4.53 14.68
CA ALA A 189 -2.83 3.10 14.38
C ALA A 189 -1.88 2.62 13.26
N HIS A 190 -1.74 3.39 12.17
CA HIS A 190 -1.05 2.92 10.97
C HIS A 190 0.41 3.37 10.85
N VAL A 191 0.78 4.47 11.50
CA VAL A 191 2.11 5.07 11.38
C VAL A 191 2.85 4.99 12.72
N VAL A 192 2.29 5.56 13.79
CA VAL A 192 2.99 5.71 15.07
C VAL A 192 3.21 4.36 15.74
N ASN A 193 2.15 3.59 15.99
CA ASN A 193 2.24 2.27 16.62
C ASN A 193 3.10 1.32 15.76
N LEU A 194 2.95 1.36 14.43
CA LEU A 194 3.76 0.52 13.55
C LEU A 194 5.26 0.89 13.61
N THR A 195 5.58 2.18 13.71
CA THR A 195 6.98 2.65 13.83
C THR A 195 7.60 2.17 15.13
N PHE A 196 6.91 2.33 16.27
CA PHE A 196 7.41 1.85 17.56
C PHE A 196 7.51 0.32 17.64
N LEU A 197 6.57 -0.40 17.00
CA LEU A 197 6.62 -1.85 16.90
C LEU A 197 7.87 -2.30 16.13
N ILE A 198 8.10 -1.74 14.94
CA ILE A 198 9.27 -2.05 14.12
C ILE A 198 10.55 -1.70 14.88
N TYR A 199 10.58 -0.54 15.56
CA TYR A 199 11.71 -0.13 16.39
C TYR A 199 11.99 -1.12 17.52
N GLY A 200 10.95 -1.56 18.24
CA GLY A 200 11.04 -2.55 19.31
C GLY A 200 11.57 -3.90 18.81
N LEU A 201 11.07 -4.37 17.66
CA LEU A 201 11.52 -5.61 17.04
C LEU A 201 12.97 -5.53 16.57
N ILE A 202 13.38 -4.45 15.89
CA ILE A 202 14.77 -4.25 15.44
C ILE A 202 15.73 -4.21 16.63
N LYS A 203 15.35 -3.52 17.71
CA LYS A 203 16.15 -3.43 18.94
C LYS A 203 16.02 -4.66 19.84
N LYS A 204 15.22 -5.67 19.46
CA LYS A 204 14.86 -6.84 20.28
C LYS A 204 14.35 -6.46 21.68
N ASN A 205 13.80 -5.25 21.82
CA ASN A 205 13.27 -4.75 23.08
C ASN A 205 11.83 -5.26 23.25
N LYS A 206 11.71 -6.35 24.01
CA LYS A 206 10.44 -7.02 24.29
C LYS A 206 9.44 -6.10 25.01
N LEU A 207 9.93 -5.21 25.88
CA LEU A 207 9.07 -4.28 26.63
C LEU A 207 8.37 -3.29 25.69
N ILE A 208 9.11 -2.61 24.81
CA ILE A 208 8.53 -1.68 23.83
C ILE A 208 7.55 -2.42 22.92
N THR A 209 7.95 -3.61 22.45
CA THR A 209 7.10 -4.43 21.57
C THR A 209 5.77 -4.78 22.26
N LEU A 210 5.82 -5.24 23.51
CA LEU A 210 4.64 -5.57 24.31
C LEU A 210 3.77 -4.34 24.56
N LEU A 211 4.37 -3.21 24.98
CA LEU A 211 3.64 -1.97 25.22
C LEU A 211 2.89 -1.49 23.98
N VAL A 212 3.52 -1.55 22.81
CA VAL A 212 2.89 -1.12 21.55
C VAL A 212 1.76 -2.07 21.15
N ILE A 213 1.91 -3.38 21.36
CA ILE A 213 0.83 -4.35 21.15
C ILE A 213 -0.35 -4.03 22.07
N LEU A 214 -0.09 -3.79 23.36
CA LEU A 214 -1.13 -3.41 24.31
C LEU A 214 -1.82 -2.11 23.93
N LEU A 215 -1.05 -1.08 23.55
CA LEU A 215 -1.58 0.19 23.06
C LEU A 215 -2.44 0.00 21.80
N GLN A 216 -2.04 -0.89 20.88
CA GLN A 216 -2.81 -1.20 19.67
C GLN A 216 -4.12 -1.93 20.01
N VAL A 217 -4.10 -2.89 20.94
CA VAL A 217 -5.31 -3.55 21.44
C VAL A 217 -6.21 -2.52 22.13
N PHE A 218 -5.66 -1.65 22.95
CA PHE A 218 -6.41 -0.63 23.68
C PHE A 218 -7.08 0.38 22.74
N LEU A 219 -6.35 0.82 21.71
CA LEU A 219 -6.89 1.70 20.68
C LEU A 219 -8.05 1.03 19.94
N PHE A 220 -7.92 -0.26 19.61
CA PHE A 220 -9.02 -1.04 19.03
C PHE A 220 -10.22 -1.12 19.99
N SER A 221 -10.00 -1.45 21.26
CA SER A 221 -11.07 -1.57 22.26
C SER A 221 -11.83 -0.27 22.51
N MET A 222 -11.15 0.88 22.46
CA MET A 222 -11.75 2.18 22.73
C MET A 222 -12.54 2.75 21.54
N THR A 223 -12.16 2.40 20.32
CA THR A 223 -12.65 3.10 19.11
C THR A 223 -13.35 2.17 18.13
N ASN A 224 -13.17 0.86 18.27
CA ASN A 224 -13.61 -0.14 17.31
C ASN A 224 -13.26 0.22 15.85
N PHE A 225 -12.11 0.91 15.70
CA PHE A 225 -11.57 1.35 14.42
C PHE A 225 -11.23 0.14 13.56
N ARG A 226 -11.76 0.15 12.33
CA ARG A 226 -11.83 -0.97 11.36
C ARG A 226 -10.85 -2.12 11.65
N TYR A 227 -11.42 -3.28 12.00
CA TYR A 227 -10.79 -4.60 12.24
C TYR A 227 -9.64 -4.96 11.26
N SER A 228 -9.72 -4.49 10.01
CA SER A 228 -8.64 -4.62 9.01
C SER A 228 -7.28 -4.07 9.48
N SER A 229 -7.28 -3.02 10.32
CA SER A 229 -6.06 -2.39 10.85
C SER A 229 -5.30 -3.31 11.82
N PHE A 230 -6.03 -4.08 12.64
CA PHE A 230 -5.48 -5.04 13.58
C PHE A 230 -4.83 -6.21 12.85
N ILE A 231 -5.48 -6.76 11.83
CA ILE A 231 -4.92 -7.85 11.00
C ILE A 231 -3.68 -7.40 10.24
N ASN A 232 -3.67 -6.18 9.67
CA ASN A 232 -2.52 -5.66 8.95
C ASN A 232 -1.30 -5.44 9.87
N PHE A 233 -1.53 -5.12 11.14
CA PHE A 233 -0.50 -5.03 12.17
C PHE A 233 0.15 -6.40 12.44
N PHE A 234 -0.65 -7.46 12.64
CA PHE A 234 -0.14 -8.83 12.84
C PHE A 234 0.59 -9.39 11.61
N LYS A 235 0.09 -9.14 10.40
CA LYS A 235 0.79 -9.54 9.15
C LYS A 235 2.20 -8.94 9.06
N LYS A 236 2.37 -7.68 9.49
CA LYS A 236 3.68 -7.02 9.51
C LYS A 236 4.60 -7.52 10.62
N ILE A 237 4.07 -7.88 11.80
CA ILE A 237 4.85 -8.56 12.86
C ILE A 237 5.44 -9.86 12.33
N ILE A 238 4.61 -10.70 11.68
CA ILE A 238 5.05 -12.00 11.13
C ILE A 238 6.15 -11.79 10.07
N PHE A 239 5.97 -10.83 9.16
CA PHE A 239 6.97 -10.52 8.14
C PHE A 239 8.31 -10.01 8.71
N CYS A 240 8.27 -9.13 9.72
CA CYS A 240 9.49 -8.61 10.37
C CYS A 240 10.20 -9.67 11.23
N SER A 241 9.47 -10.49 11.99
CA SER A 241 10.06 -11.58 12.77
C SER A 241 10.72 -12.63 11.88
N CYS A 242 10.11 -12.94 10.72
CA CYS A 242 10.66 -13.87 9.75
C CYS A 242 11.97 -13.34 9.11
N LYS A 243 12.05 -12.03 8.83
CA LYS A 243 13.27 -11.40 8.28
C LYS A 243 14.37 -11.22 9.34
N SER A 244 14.03 -10.99 10.60
CA SER A 244 15.01 -10.94 11.70
C SER A 244 15.68 -12.29 11.97
N SER A 245 15.04 -13.41 11.61
CA SER A 245 15.64 -14.75 11.70
C SER A 245 16.63 -15.02 10.56
N LEU A 246 16.50 -14.31 9.44
CA LEU A 246 17.30 -14.49 8.23
C LEU A 246 18.61 -13.69 8.22
N TYR A 247 18.79 -12.76 9.17
CA TYR A 247 20.07 -12.06 9.40
C TYR A 247 20.88 -12.69 10.55
N ILE A 248 20.46 -13.85 11.08
CA ILE A 248 21.13 -14.59 12.16
C ILE A 248 21.65 -15.96 11.66
N LEU A 249 21.53 -16.24 10.36
CA LEU A 249 22.23 -17.31 9.64
C LEU A 249 23.09 -16.66 8.54
#